data_AF-A0A146MGN4-F1
#
_entry.id   AF-A0A146MGN4-F1
#
_cell.length_a   1.000
_cell.length_b   1.000
_cell.length_c   1.000
_cell.angle_alpha   90.00
_cell.angle_beta   90.00
_cell.angle_gamma   90.00
#
_symmetry.space_group_name_H-M   'P 1'
#
loop_
_entity.id
_entity.type
_entity.pdbx_description
1 polymer ?
#
loop_
_entity_poly.entity_id
_entity_poly.type
_entity_poly.pdbx_seq_one_letter_code
_entity_poly.pdbx_strand_id
1 'polypeptide(L)'
;IRAGMAMKLKQAVGVPVIMDNEDKIVKTVLSFMRKIPEITLLGSTCLNVKRLAVFSIMVRQPRGSYLHHNFVCAILNDVFGIQARGGCACAGPYAQDLMGISKELASHFDEVLMEDKLDCDHQLQNEDPHSSNEMLRPGFTRITFPFFMSEGEVAYVLEAVKMVATEGWKLLPQYVLNPDTGEWRHSSNSIYRERKRLSSIKFCDGKMNINERKSSGASPCPTDFSDCLKTARSIFNRARKMAKRHPSSDQSAMFDKQLNRLRWFMLPCEAQDLLLGQSRNVKQDVPFSPTTYLGSRPQTINLLDMKRHHSLIVESEYTPNR
;
A
#
# COMPACT_ATOMS: atom_id res chain seq x y z
N ILE A 1 17.97 22.84 22.89
CA ILE A 1 18.94 21.78 23.26
C ILE A 1 18.85 20.53 22.36
N ARG A 2 17.76 19.74 22.36
CA ARG A 2 17.64 18.49 21.54
C ARG A 2 17.89 18.68 20.03
N ALA A 3 17.30 19.71 19.42
CA ALA A 3 17.53 20.02 18.00
C ALA A 3 19.00 20.34 17.69
N GLY A 4 19.68 21.07 18.59
CA GLY A 4 21.10 21.36 18.46
C GLY A 4 21.98 20.10 18.53
N MET A 5 21.62 19.13 19.39
CA MET A 5 22.31 17.84 19.45
C MET A 5 22.12 17.02 18.16
N ALA A 6 20.92 17.00 17.59
CA ALA A 6 20.66 16.32 16.32
C ALA A 6 21.49 16.91 15.16
N MET A 7 21.59 18.25 15.10
CA MET A 7 22.44 18.92 14.11
C MET A 7 23.93 18.62 14.32
N LYS A 8 24.40 18.62 15.57
CA LYS A 8 25.79 18.25 15.92
C LYS A 8 26.11 16.81 15.52
N LEU A 9 25.19 15.87 15.75
CA LEU A 9 25.34 14.48 15.32
C LEU A 9 25.41 14.37 13.80
N LYS A 10 24.50 15.04 13.07
CA LYS A 10 24.52 15.09 11.60
C LYS A 10 25.87 15.62 11.09
N GLN A 11 26.39 16.69 11.70
CA GLN A 11 27.70 17.24 11.33
C GLN A 11 28.85 16.26 11.60
N ALA A 12 28.79 15.53 12.73
CA ALA A 12 29.80 14.53 13.08
C ALA A 12 29.79 13.32 12.13
N VAL A 13 28.62 12.88 11.67
CA VAL A 13 28.49 11.84 10.63
C VAL A 13 29.01 12.35 9.27
N GLY A 14 28.71 13.61 8.95
CA GLY A 14 29.12 14.27 7.72
C GLY A 14 28.13 14.07 6.58
N VAL A 15 27.86 15.15 5.83
CA VAL A 15 26.94 15.13 4.69
C VAL A 15 27.38 14.16 3.58
N PRO A 16 28.68 14.07 3.19
CA PRO A 16 29.11 13.14 2.14
C PRO A 16 28.79 11.68 2.47
N VAL A 17 29.02 11.26 3.72
CA VAL A 17 28.74 9.88 4.17
C VAL A 17 27.24 9.56 4.11
N ILE A 18 26.40 10.51 4.53
CA ILE A 18 24.94 10.36 4.45
C ILE A 18 24.52 10.17 2.98
N MET A 19 24.99 11.05 2.09
CA MET A 19 24.64 10.99 0.67
C MET A 19 25.14 9.69 0.00
N ASP A 20 26.37 9.27 0.28
CA ASP A 20 26.93 8.04 -0.29
C ASP A 20 26.17 6.80 0.15
N ASN A 21 25.72 6.74 1.41
CA ASN A 21 24.91 5.63 1.91
C ASN A 21 23.48 5.66 1.35
N GLU A 22 22.85 6.83 1.25
CA GLU A 22 21.55 6.96 0.58
C GLU A 22 21.63 6.53 -0.89
N ASP A 23 22.67 6.94 -1.62
CA ASP A 23 22.87 6.57 -3.03
C ASP A 23 23.07 5.05 -3.20
N LYS A 24 23.77 4.39 -2.27
CA LYS A 24 23.90 2.91 -2.26
C LYS A 24 22.54 2.25 -2.05
N ILE A 25 21.78 2.69 -1.03
CA ILE A 25 20.44 2.17 -0.76
C ILE A 25 19.53 2.36 -1.97
N VAL A 26 19.56 3.55 -2.59
CA VAL A 26 18.75 3.86 -3.77
C VAL A 26 19.04 2.90 -4.91
N LYS A 27 20.33 2.67 -5.23
CA LYS A 27 20.73 1.75 -6.30
C LYS A 27 20.27 0.33 -6.02
N THR A 28 20.42 -0.15 -4.79
CA THR A 28 19.98 -1.48 -4.37
C THR A 28 18.46 -1.64 -4.50
N VAL A 29 17.70 -0.70 -3.93
CA VAL A 29 16.23 -0.72 -3.94
C VAL A 29 15.68 -0.64 -5.36
N LEU A 30 16.19 0.27 -6.20
CA LEU A 30 15.77 0.40 -7.59
C LEU A 30 16.07 -0.86 -8.40
N SER A 31 17.27 -1.41 -8.25
CA SER A 31 17.68 -2.63 -8.97
C SER A 31 16.84 -3.84 -8.56
N PHE A 32 16.37 -3.88 -7.31
CA PHE A 32 15.49 -4.93 -6.82
C PHE A 32 14.04 -4.74 -7.29
N MET A 33 13.44 -3.56 -7.08
CA MET A 33 12.04 -3.30 -7.42
C MET A 33 11.77 -3.44 -8.92
N ARG A 34 12.74 -3.09 -9.79
CA ARG A 34 12.61 -3.25 -11.25
C ARG A 34 12.43 -4.70 -11.71
N LYS A 35 12.79 -5.68 -10.88
CA LYS A 35 12.65 -7.11 -11.20
C LYS A 35 11.25 -7.64 -10.87
N ILE A 36 10.41 -6.85 -10.22
CA ILE A 36 9.09 -7.28 -9.72
C ILE A 36 8.02 -6.63 -10.60
N PRO A 37 7.40 -7.36 -11.54
CA PRO A 37 6.45 -6.78 -12.49
C PRO A 37 5.16 -6.27 -11.83
N GLU A 38 4.80 -6.80 -10.65
CA GLU A 38 3.63 -6.37 -9.87
C GLU A 38 3.83 -4.99 -9.24
N ILE A 39 5.08 -4.50 -9.12
CA ILE A 39 5.36 -3.18 -8.54
C ILE A 39 5.46 -2.15 -9.66
N THR A 40 4.56 -1.18 -9.65
CA THR A 40 4.69 0.04 -10.44
C THR A 40 5.35 1.12 -9.58
N LEU A 41 6.62 1.40 -9.82
CA LEU A 41 7.34 2.49 -9.17
C LEU A 41 7.00 3.82 -9.85
N LEU A 42 6.53 4.79 -9.07
CA LEU A 42 6.20 6.12 -9.57
C LEU A 42 7.45 7.01 -9.65
N GLY A 43 7.55 7.78 -10.74
CA GLY A 43 8.66 8.68 -11.02
C GLY A 43 9.84 8.00 -11.71
N SER A 44 11.00 8.65 -11.69
CA SER A 44 12.18 8.16 -12.42
C SER A 44 12.74 6.87 -11.82
N THR A 45 12.93 5.87 -12.68
CA THR A 45 13.58 4.57 -12.36
C THR A 45 15.05 4.53 -12.79
N CYS A 46 15.60 5.68 -13.23
CA CYS A 46 16.96 5.80 -13.70
C CYS A 46 17.95 5.77 -12.53
N LEU A 47 18.93 4.85 -12.59
CA LEU A 47 19.97 4.69 -11.57
C LEU A 47 20.98 5.85 -11.53
N ASN A 48 21.06 6.64 -12.60
CA ASN A 48 22.02 7.74 -12.73
C ASN A 48 21.45 9.10 -12.28
N VAL A 49 20.18 9.14 -11.84
CA VAL A 49 19.54 10.35 -11.36
C VAL A 49 19.59 10.36 -9.83
N LYS A 50 20.19 11.41 -9.26
CA LYS A 50 20.20 11.61 -7.80
C LYS A 50 18.77 11.76 -7.29
N ARG A 51 18.44 11.02 -6.23
CA ARG A 51 17.14 11.06 -5.57
C ARG A 51 17.27 10.68 -4.11
N LEU A 52 16.28 11.08 -3.31
CA LEU A 52 16.15 10.57 -1.95
C LEU A 52 15.73 9.10 -1.97
N ALA A 53 16.10 8.38 -0.90
CA ALA A 53 15.70 6.98 -0.65
C ALA A 53 14.23 6.86 -0.21
N VAL A 54 13.34 7.54 -0.94
CA VAL A 54 11.88 7.57 -0.76
C VAL A 54 11.25 7.04 -2.04
N PHE A 55 10.45 5.98 -1.92
CA PHE A 55 9.87 5.26 -3.05
C PHE A 55 8.35 5.26 -2.93
N SER A 56 7.68 5.70 -4.00
CA SER A 56 6.23 5.67 -4.14
C SER A 56 5.85 4.54 -5.07
N ILE A 57 5.13 3.55 -4.56
CA ILE A 57 4.77 2.33 -5.30
C ILE A 57 3.25 2.15 -5.37
N MET A 58 2.81 1.60 -6.49
CA MET A 58 1.51 0.97 -6.65
C MET A 58 1.72 -0.52 -6.87
N VAL A 59 0.85 -1.34 -6.28
CA VAL A 59 0.92 -2.80 -6.41
C VAL A 59 -0.21 -3.25 -7.32
N ARG A 60 0.13 -3.86 -8.46
CA ARG A 60 -0.83 -4.42 -9.41
C ARG A 60 -1.12 -5.87 -9.03
N GLN A 61 -2.39 -6.27 -9.01
CA GLN A 61 -2.77 -7.65 -8.82
C GLN A 61 -2.80 -8.42 -10.16
N PRO A 62 -2.75 -9.77 -10.16
CA PRO A 62 -2.55 -10.58 -11.36
C PRO A 62 -3.53 -10.36 -12.53
N ARG A 63 -4.75 -9.87 -12.27
CA ARG A 63 -5.81 -9.61 -13.26
C ARG A 63 -5.88 -8.16 -13.75
N GLY A 64 -4.95 -7.29 -13.35
CA GLY A 64 -4.77 -5.96 -13.95
C GLY A 64 -5.13 -4.77 -13.06
N SER A 65 -6.05 -4.89 -12.11
CA SER A 65 -6.34 -3.81 -11.14
C SER A 65 -5.22 -3.64 -10.10
N TYR A 66 -5.35 -2.65 -9.22
CA TYR A 66 -4.38 -2.38 -8.16
C TYR A 66 -4.85 -2.85 -6.77
N LEU A 67 -3.92 -2.95 -5.83
CA LEU A 67 -4.22 -3.01 -4.41
C LEU A 67 -4.32 -1.58 -3.86
N HIS A 68 -5.33 -1.35 -3.02
CA HIS A 68 -5.51 -0.06 -2.37
C HIS A 68 -4.27 0.29 -1.52
N HIS A 69 -3.80 1.53 -1.57
CA HIS A 69 -2.54 1.90 -0.90
C HIS A 69 -2.61 1.73 0.62
N ASN A 70 -3.75 2.03 1.25
CA ASN A 70 -3.92 1.82 2.68
C ASN A 70 -3.94 0.33 3.04
N PHE A 71 -4.40 -0.54 2.13
CA PHE A 71 -4.35 -1.99 2.34
C PHE A 71 -2.90 -2.50 2.28
N VAL A 72 -2.12 -2.04 1.31
CA VAL A 72 -0.68 -2.37 1.22
C VAL A 72 0.05 -1.92 2.49
N CYS A 73 -0.24 -0.71 3.00
CA CYS A 73 0.31 -0.22 4.27
C CYS A 73 -0.13 -1.09 5.45
N ALA A 74 -1.41 -1.48 5.51
CA ALA A 74 -1.94 -2.33 6.57
C ALA A 74 -1.22 -3.69 6.60
N ILE A 75 -1.04 -4.36 5.47
CA ILE A 75 -0.31 -5.65 5.44
C ILE A 75 1.16 -5.49 5.83
N LEU A 76 1.84 -4.46 5.32
CA LEU A 76 3.24 -4.20 5.69
C LEU A 76 3.39 -4.03 7.21
N ASN A 77 2.44 -3.36 7.85
CA ASN A 77 2.41 -3.21 9.29
C ASN A 77 2.03 -4.52 10.01
N ASP A 78 0.91 -5.13 9.65
CA ASP A 78 0.29 -6.23 10.40
C ASP A 78 1.08 -7.54 10.27
N VAL A 79 1.72 -7.77 9.12
CA VAL A 79 2.46 -9.01 8.84
C VAL A 79 3.96 -8.86 9.09
N PHE A 80 4.53 -7.69 8.81
CA PHE A 80 5.99 -7.48 8.83
C PHE A 80 6.47 -6.45 9.85
N GLY A 81 5.56 -5.70 10.51
CA GLY A 81 5.93 -4.61 11.42
C GLY A 81 6.54 -3.39 10.71
N ILE A 82 6.35 -3.26 9.39
CA ILE A 82 6.93 -2.18 8.59
C ILE A 82 5.91 -1.06 8.44
N GLN A 83 6.27 0.13 8.94
CA GLN A 83 5.44 1.32 8.81
C GLN A 83 5.66 2.00 7.45
N ALA A 84 4.65 1.92 6.59
CA ALA A 84 4.56 2.67 5.35
C ALA A 84 3.51 3.79 5.45
N ARG A 85 3.50 4.71 4.50
CA ARG A 85 2.47 5.77 4.42
C ARG A 85 1.70 5.68 3.11
N GLY A 86 0.37 5.62 3.20
CA GLY A 86 -0.53 5.66 2.05
C GLY A 86 -0.99 7.09 1.72
N GLY A 87 -1.43 7.28 0.48
CA GLY A 87 -2.14 8.49 0.03
C GLY A 87 -1.30 9.46 -0.80
N CYS A 88 -1.91 10.60 -1.15
CA CYS A 88 -1.35 11.62 -2.07
C CYS A 88 -1.16 13.01 -1.41
N ALA A 89 -1.16 13.08 -0.07
CA ALA A 89 -1.52 14.25 0.73
C ALA A 89 -0.69 15.56 0.55
N CYS A 90 0.51 15.53 -0.03
CA CYS A 90 1.40 16.71 -0.01
C CYS A 90 1.69 17.34 -1.38
N ALA A 91 1.27 16.71 -2.47
CA ALA A 91 1.53 17.19 -3.83
C ALA A 91 0.49 16.63 -4.81
N GLY A 92 -0.78 16.96 -4.59
CA GLY A 92 -1.93 16.41 -5.33
C GLY A 92 -1.74 16.38 -6.85
N PRO A 93 -1.48 17.53 -7.52
CA PRO A 93 -1.31 17.56 -8.97
C PRO A 93 -0.13 16.73 -9.46
N TYR A 94 1.02 16.77 -8.78
CA TYR A 94 2.18 15.97 -9.15
C TYR A 94 1.93 14.46 -8.97
N ALA A 95 1.23 14.08 -7.90
CA ALA A 95 0.81 12.70 -7.68
C ALA A 95 -0.16 12.23 -8.77
N GLN A 96 -1.11 13.08 -9.19
CA GLN A 96 -2.02 12.80 -10.29
C GLN A 96 -1.27 12.60 -11.61
N ASP A 97 -0.31 13.47 -11.94
CA ASP A 97 0.53 13.35 -13.14
C ASP A 97 1.35 12.05 -13.14
N LEU A 98 1.96 11.69 -12.00
CA LEU A 98 2.69 10.43 -11.84
C LEU A 98 1.81 9.20 -12.04
N MET A 99 0.56 9.27 -11.57
CA MET A 99 -0.44 8.21 -11.72
C MET A 99 -1.11 8.21 -13.10
N GLY A 100 -0.84 9.20 -13.96
CA GLY A 100 -1.46 9.32 -15.28
C GLY A 100 -2.94 9.70 -15.21
N ILE A 101 -3.33 10.42 -14.17
CA ILE A 101 -4.70 10.92 -13.99
C ILE A 101 -4.82 12.22 -14.79
N SER A 102 -5.73 12.25 -15.77
CA SER A 102 -6.00 13.46 -16.54
C SER A 102 -6.71 14.51 -15.67
N LYS A 103 -6.68 15.78 -16.08
CA LYS A 103 -7.38 16.85 -15.36
C LYS A 103 -8.88 16.58 -15.27
N GLU A 104 -9.47 16.06 -16.36
CA GLU A 104 -10.87 15.70 -16.40
C GLU A 104 -11.17 14.61 -15.37
N LEU A 105 -10.37 13.53 -15.35
CA LEU A 105 -10.55 12.45 -14.39
C LEU A 105 -10.32 12.91 -12.94
N ALA A 106 -9.35 13.80 -12.70
CA ALA A 106 -9.12 14.42 -11.40
C ALA A 106 -10.36 15.19 -10.93
N SER A 107 -10.99 15.99 -11.79
CA SER A 107 -12.25 16.68 -11.48
C SER A 107 -13.36 15.71 -11.11
N HIS A 108 -13.50 14.57 -11.80
CA HIS A 108 -14.52 13.57 -11.45
C HIS A 108 -14.25 12.92 -10.09
N PHE A 109 -12.98 12.70 -9.71
CA PHE A 109 -12.64 12.25 -8.36
C PHE A 109 -12.99 13.32 -7.33
N ASP A 110 -12.67 14.59 -7.60
CA ASP A 110 -12.97 15.69 -6.68
C ASP A 110 -14.48 15.89 -6.50
N GLU A 111 -15.29 15.78 -7.56
CA GLU A 111 -16.75 15.82 -7.50
C GLU A 111 -17.29 14.75 -6.53
N VAL A 112 -16.95 13.48 -6.75
CA VAL A 112 -17.41 12.36 -5.90
C VAL A 112 -16.91 12.46 -4.46
N LEU A 113 -15.73 13.07 -4.25
CA LEU A 113 -15.17 13.29 -2.91
C LEU A 113 -15.77 14.52 -2.22
N MET A 114 -16.47 15.41 -2.93
CA MET A 114 -17.05 16.65 -2.39
C MET A 114 -18.57 16.66 -2.35
N GLU A 115 -19.26 15.88 -3.18
CA GLU A 115 -20.73 15.80 -3.27
C GLU A 115 -21.40 15.63 -1.89
N ASP A 116 -20.87 14.75 -1.04
CA ASP A 116 -21.45 14.49 0.28
C ASP A 116 -21.17 15.58 1.34
N LYS A 117 -20.35 16.60 1.05
CA LYS A 117 -20.14 17.73 1.97
C LYS A 117 -21.23 18.79 1.86
N LEU A 118 -21.99 18.82 0.77
CA LEU A 118 -23.01 19.84 0.51
C LEU A 118 -24.37 19.50 1.15
N ASP A 119 -24.61 18.23 1.48
CA ASP A 119 -25.84 17.79 2.16
C ASP A 119 -25.79 17.93 3.70
N CYS A 120 -24.66 18.36 4.28
CA CYS A 120 -24.48 18.51 5.72
C CYS A 120 -24.69 19.96 6.22
N ASP A 121 -25.86 20.55 5.96
CA ASP A 121 -26.37 21.70 6.77
C ASP A 121 -26.87 21.25 8.17
N HIS A 122 -26.84 19.94 8.44
CA HIS A 122 -27.13 19.35 9.74
C HIS A 122 -26.01 18.40 10.19
N GLN A 123 -25.03 18.92 10.93
CA GLN A 123 -24.59 18.41 12.25
C GLN A 123 -23.22 18.97 12.63
N LEU A 124 -23.26 20.16 13.20
CA LEU A 124 -22.41 20.55 14.32
C LEU A 124 -22.55 19.45 15.42
N GLN A 125 -21.67 18.44 15.48
CA GLN A 125 -21.26 17.77 16.74
C GLN A 125 -20.28 16.57 16.67
N ASN A 126 -19.76 16.11 15.53
CA ASN A 126 -18.69 15.10 15.55
C ASN A 126 -17.48 15.52 14.70
N GLU A 127 -16.33 15.61 15.36
CA GLU A 127 -15.07 16.08 14.80
C GLU A 127 -14.39 15.02 13.93
N ASP A 128 -14.85 14.84 12.69
CA ASP A 128 -14.02 14.25 11.63
C ASP A 128 -14.57 14.64 10.24
N PRO A 129 -13.90 15.51 9.47
CA PRO A 129 -14.34 16.00 8.16
C PRO A 129 -14.02 14.98 7.05
N HIS A 130 -14.58 13.78 7.14
CA HIS A 130 -14.36 12.72 6.17
C HIS A 130 -15.57 12.57 5.24
N SER A 131 -15.34 12.62 3.93
CA SER A 131 -16.35 12.33 2.91
C SER A 131 -16.65 10.82 2.91
N SER A 132 -17.91 10.43 2.70
CA SER A 132 -18.34 9.01 2.65
C SER A 132 -17.58 8.13 1.65
N ASN A 133 -16.93 8.75 0.65
CA ASN A 133 -16.25 8.08 -0.45
C ASN A 133 -14.72 8.19 -0.41
N GLU A 134 -14.11 8.48 0.75
CA GLU A 134 -12.66 8.64 0.89
C GLU A 134 -11.86 7.44 0.36
N MET A 135 -12.43 6.24 0.39
CA MET A 135 -11.84 5.04 -0.22
C MET A 135 -11.49 5.17 -1.72
N LEU A 136 -12.15 6.06 -2.46
CA LEU A 136 -11.92 6.23 -3.89
C LEU A 136 -10.73 7.15 -4.16
N ARG A 137 -10.23 7.88 -3.15
CA ARG A 137 -9.13 8.81 -3.30
C ARG A 137 -7.91 8.10 -3.90
N PRO A 138 -7.46 8.50 -5.10
CA PRO A 138 -6.28 7.90 -5.70
C PRO A 138 -5.02 8.16 -4.87
N GLY A 139 -4.13 7.17 -4.81
CA GLY A 139 -2.88 7.30 -4.09
C GLY A 139 -1.94 6.12 -4.25
N PHE A 140 -0.80 6.20 -3.58
CA PHE A 140 0.26 5.22 -3.63
C PHE A 140 0.78 4.92 -2.23
N THR A 141 1.54 3.83 -2.09
CA THR A 141 2.25 3.49 -0.86
C THR A 141 3.66 4.07 -0.92
N ARG A 142 4.05 4.81 0.10
CA ARG A 142 5.37 5.42 0.23
C ARG A 142 6.20 4.71 1.29
N ILE A 143 7.40 4.29 0.90
CA ILE A 143 8.39 3.63 1.75
C ILE A 143 9.66 4.49 1.75
N THR A 144 10.22 4.73 2.93
CA THR A 144 11.45 5.52 3.11
C THR A 144 12.51 4.67 3.78
N PHE A 145 13.71 4.65 3.20
CA PHE A 145 14.86 3.95 3.75
C PHE A 145 15.84 4.99 4.30
N PRO A 146 16.01 5.07 5.63
CA PRO A 146 16.99 5.97 6.23
C PRO A 146 18.43 5.56 5.89
N PHE A 147 19.34 6.53 5.77
CA PHE A 147 20.75 6.30 5.42
C PHE A 147 21.52 5.38 6.37
N PHE A 148 21.05 5.23 7.61
CA PHE A 148 21.69 4.44 8.67
C PHE A 148 21.15 3.01 8.75
N MET A 149 20.18 2.64 7.90
CA MET A 149 19.62 1.29 7.86
C MET A 149 20.69 0.30 7.37
N SER A 150 20.83 -0.81 8.08
CA SER A 150 21.77 -1.88 7.74
C SER A 150 21.34 -2.62 6.47
N GLU A 151 22.28 -3.28 5.79
CA GLU A 151 21.97 -4.07 4.60
C GLU A 151 20.95 -5.18 4.87
N GLY A 152 20.99 -5.79 6.06
CA GLY A 152 20.02 -6.81 6.49
C GLY A 152 18.60 -6.26 6.66
N GLU A 153 18.45 -5.06 7.23
CA GLU A 153 17.15 -4.38 7.35
C GLU A 153 16.60 -3.98 5.97
N VAL A 154 17.46 -3.43 5.10
CA VAL A 154 17.07 -3.10 3.71
C VAL A 154 16.59 -4.36 2.99
N ALA A 155 17.33 -5.45 3.07
CA ALA A 155 16.97 -6.73 2.46
C ALA A 155 15.64 -7.29 3.01
N TYR A 156 15.43 -7.20 4.32
CA TYR A 156 14.18 -7.60 4.95
C TYR A 156 12.98 -6.82 4.40
N VAL A 157 13.08 -5.49 4.34
CA VAL A 157 12.01 -4.63 3.82
C VAL A 157 11.75 -4.92 2.34
N LEU A 158 12.80 -5.13 1.53
CA LEU A 158 12.67 -5.47 0.12
C LEU A 158 11.94 -6.80 -0.10
N GLU A 159 12.29 -7.85 0.65
CA GLU A 159 11.61 -9.14 0.59
C GLU A 159 10.16 -9.04 1.09
N ALA A 160 9.89 -8.25 2.13
CA ALA A 160 8.53 -7.99 2.60
C ALA A 160 7.68 -7.32 1.50
N VAL A 161 8.21 -6.26 0.87
CA VAL A 161 7.54 -5.55 -0.23
C VAL A 161 7.29 -6.49 -1.42
N LYS A 162 8.25 -7.34 -1.78
CA LYS A 162 8.08 -8.36 -2.82
C LYS A 162 6.96 -9.35 -2.49
N MET A 163 6.91 -9.84 -1.26
CA MET A 163 5.85 -10.75 -0.82
C MET A 163 4.49 -10.06 -0.84
N VAL A 164 4.38 -8.82 -0.39
CA VAL A 164 3.12 -8.05 -0.50
C VAL A 164 2.74 -7.81 -1.96
N ALA A 165 3.71 -7.53 -2.84
CA ALA A 165 3.44 -7.29 -4.25
C ALA A 165 2.89 -8.54 -4.97
N THR A 166 3.48 -9.70 -4.70
CA THR A 166 3.16 -10.97 -5.38
C THR A 166 1.98 -11.70 -4.75
N GLU A 167 1.87 -11.67 -3.41
CA GLU A 167 0.98 -12.52 -2.63
C GLU A 167 -0.01 -11.71 -1.76
N GLY A 168 0.18 -10.39 -1.62
CA GLY A 168 -0.61 -9.52 -0.75
C GLY A 168 -2.12 -9.59 -0.99
N TRP A 169 -2.53 -9.66 -2.25
CA TRP A 169 -3.92 -9.76 -2.67
C TRP A 169 -4.65 -10.97 -2.06
N LYS A 170 -3.92 -12.05 -1.70
CA LYS A 170 -4.52 -13.25 -1.11
C LYS A 170 -5.07 -13.00 0.30
N LEU A 171 -4.57 -11.99 1.00
CA LEU A 171 -5.04 -11.64 2.34
C LEU A 171 -6.26 -10.74 2.32
N LEU A 172 -6.58 -10.12 1.19
CA LEU A 172 -7.65 -9.12 1.05
C LEU A 172 -9.03 -9.60 1.57
N PRO A 173 -9.45 -10.87 1.40
CA PRO A 173 -10.68 -11.41 1.99
C PRO A 173 -10.75 -11.37 3.52
N GLN A 174 -9.61 -11.23 4.20
CA GLN A 174 -9.52 -11.18 5.66
C GLN A 174 -9.50 -9.74 6.20
N TYR A 175 -9.62 -8.75 5.33
CA TYR A 175 -9.63 -7.34 5.70
C TYR A 175 -10.96 -6.70 5.30
N VAL A 176 -11.35 -5.68 6.07
CA VAL A 176 -12.54 -4.88 5.87
C VAL A 176 -12.10 -3.46 5.58
N LEU A 177 -12.56 -2.92 4.45
CA LEU A 177 -12.44 -1.51 4.09
C LEU A 177 -13.51 -0.69 4.81
N ASN A 178 -13.11 0.42 5.40
CA ASN A 178 -14.00 1.48 5.87
C ASN A 178 -14.17 2.53 4.73
N PRO A 179 -15.40 2.75 4.22
CA PRO A 179 -15.67 3.67 3.11
C PRO A 179 -15.25 5.12 3.41
N ASP A 180 -15.63 5.60 4.59
CA ASP A 180 -15.53 7.00 4.99
C ASP A 180 -14.09 7.43 5.24
N THR A 181 -13.24 6.50 5.69
CA THR A 181 -11.84 6.81 6.05
C THR A 181 -10.83 6.23 5.06
N GLY A 182 -11.25 5.30 4.20
CA GLY A 182 -10.36 4.51 3.35
C GLY A 182 -9.42 3.57 4.13
N GLU A 183 -9.64 3.38 5.44
CA GLU A 183 -8.84 2.51 6.28
C GLU A 183 -9.14 1.03 6.03
N TRP A 184 -8.12 0.20 6.12
CA TRP A 184 -8.24 -1.26 6.03
C TRP A 184 -7.89 -1.89 7.38
N ARG A 185 -8.73 -2.79 7.86
CA ARG A 185 -8.51 -3.49 9.13
C ARG A 185 -8.75 -4.97 8.97
N HIS A 186 -7.90 -5.80 9.57
CA HIS A 186 -8.10 -7.24 9.60
C HIS A 186 -9.40 -7.57 10.36
N SER A 187 -10.21 -8.50 9.85
CA SER A 187 -11.53 -8.83 10.42
C SER A 187 -11.47 -9.32 11.88
N SER A 188 -10.36 -9.94 12.29
CA SER A 188 -10.15 -10.36 13.68
C SER A 188 -9.75 -9.22 14.63
N ASN A 189 -9.35 -8.07 14.09
CA ASN A 189 -8.90 -6.89 14.85
C ASN A 189 -10.08 -5.94 15.17
N SER A 190 -11.31 -6.47 15.22
CA SER A 190 -12.53 -5.67 15.42
C SER A 190 -12.68 -5.14 16.85
N ILE A 191 -11.82 -5.54 17.77
CA ILE A 191 -11.98 -5.23 19.18
C ILE A 191 -10.87 -4.31 19.63
N TYR A 192 -11.25 -3.12 20.12
CA TYR A 192 -10.47 -2.19 20.93
C TYR A 192 -9.83 -2.81 22.21
N ARG A 193 -9.78 -4.15 22.32
CA ARG A 193 -9.28 -4.94 23.45
C ARG A 193 -7.85 -4.59 23.83
N GLU A 194 -7.03 -4.22 22.85
CA GLU A 194 -5.60 -3.90 23.05
C GLU A 194 -5.27 -2.41 22.90
N ARG A 195 -6.27 -1.54 22.62
CA ARG A 195 -6.02 -0.10 22.45
C ARG A 195 -5.62 0.52 23.79
N LYS A 196 -4.32 0.77 23.96
CA LYS A 196 -3.80 1.55 25.09
C LYS A 196 -4.29 3.00 24.96
N ARG A 197 -4.97 3.51 25.98
CA ARG A 197 -5.43 4.91 26.05
C ARG A 197 -4.64 5.64 27.12
N LEU A 198 -4.37 6.93 26.93
CA LEU A 198 -3.73 7.74 27.97
C LEU A 198 -4.54 7.72 29.28
N SER A 199 -5.88 7.63 29.18
CA SER A 199 -6.77 7.47 30.34
C SER A 199 -6.60 6.17 31.13
N SER A 200 -5.88 5.17 30.60
CA SER A 200 -5.57 3.93 31.31
C SER A 200 -4.34 4.04 32.23
N ILE A 201 -3.61 5.16 32.15
CA ILE A 201 -2.44 5.45 32.96
C ILE A 201 -2.90 6.13 34.26
N LYS A 202 -2.46 5.60 35.41
CA LYS A 202 -2.73 6.19 36.73
C LYS A 202 -1.42 6.63 37.39
N PHE A 203 -1.46 7.73 38.13
CA PHE A 203 -0.31 8.29 38.87
C PHE A 203 -0.55 8.35 40.39
N CYS A 204 -1.51 7.57 40.90
CA CYS A 204 -1.99 7.67 42.29
C CYS A 204 -0.90 7.52 43.34
N ASP A 205 0.18 6.79 43.05
CA ASP A 205 1.27 6.50 43.99
C ASP A 205 2.59 7.21 43.64
N GLY A 206 2.54 8.28 42.83
CA GLY A 206 3.73 8.98 42.35
C GLY A 206 4.56 8.19 41.32
N LYS A 207 4.06 7.04 40.86
CA LYS A 207 4.62 6.21 39.79
C LYS A 207 3.59 6.01 38.68
N MET A 208 4.08 5.87 37.46
CA MET A 208 3.24 5.54 36.30
C MET A 208 2.78 4.08 36.39
N ASN A 209 1.51 3.86 36.72
CA ASN A 209 0.90 2.53 36.73
C ASN A 209 0.03 2.33 35.49
N ILE A 210 0.28 1.24 34.76
CA ILE A 210 -0.51 0.80 33.61
C ILE A 210 -1.11 -0.56 33.95
N ASN A 211 -2.44 -0.67 33.90
CA ASN A 211 -3.09 -1.96 34.06
C ASN A 211 -3.03 -2.74 32.75
N GLU A 212 -1.94 -3.48 32.55
CA GLU A 212 -1.73 -4.28 31.34
C GLU A 212 -2.64 -5.51 31.37
N ARG A 213 -3.67 -5.54 30.51
CA ARG A 213 -4.37 -6.79 30.22
C ARG A 213 -3.38 -7.70 29.48
N LYS A 214 -3.00 -8.82 30.10
CA LYS A 214 -2.23 -9.88 29.43
C LYS A 214 -3.03 -10.38 28.22
N SER A 215 -2.53 -10.12 27.03
CA SER A 215 -3.07 -10.70 25.79
C SER A 215 -2.91 -12.22 25.89
N SER A 216 -4.03 -12.91 26.07
CA SER A 216 -4.06 -14.37 26.23
C SER A 216 -4.06 -14.99 24.84
N GLY A 217 -2.93 -15.59 24.43
CA GLY A 217 -2.82 -16.32 23.15
C GLY A 217 -1.72 -15.84 22.20
N ALA A 218 -0.79 -15.00 22.64
CA ALA A 218 0.34 -14.60 21.79
C ALA A 218 1.23 -15.82 21.48
N SER A 219 1.18 -16.28 20.22
CA SER A 219 2.28 -17.07 19.65
C SER A 219 3.61 -16.34 19.90
N PRO A 220 4.72 -17.04 20.08
CA PRO A 220 6.01 -16.39 20.25
C PRO A 220 6.25 -15.41 19.11
N CYS A 221 6.62 -14.17 19.45
CA CYS A 221 7.02 -13.19 18.44
C CYS A 221 8.24 -13.74 17.70
N PRO A 222 8.34 -13.51 16.37
CA PRO A 222 9.51 -13.91 15.61
C PRO A 222 10.79 -13.34 16.24
N THR A 223 11.86 -14.14 16.27
CA THR A 223 13.11 -13.75 16.92
C THR A 223 14.06 -12.97 16.01
N ASP A 224 13.94 -13.15 14.70
CA ASP A 224 14.77 -12.48 13.69
C ASP A 224 14.00 -12.23 12.38
N PHE A 225 14.64 -11.53 11.45
CA PHE A 225 14.06 -11.21 10.14
C PHE A 225 13.75 -12.45 9.29
N SER A 226 14.52 -13.54 9.41
CA SER A 226 14.27 -14.78 8.66
C SER A 226 12.98 -15.44 9.13
N ASP A 227 12.78 -15.48 10.45
CA ASP A 227 11.61 -16.04 11.09
C ASP A 227 10.35 -15.20 10.80
N CYS A 228 10.48 -13.86 10.78
CA CYS A 228 9.42 -12.97 10.29
C CYS A 228 8.99 -13.34 8.87
N LEU A 229 9.93 -13.50 7.94
CA LEU A 229 9.64 -13.86 6.55
C LEU A 229 9.03 -15.26 6.41
N LYS A 230 9.47 -16.24 7.21
CA LYS A 230 8.89 -17.59 7.23
C LYS A 230 7.45 -17.57 7.75
N THR A 231 7.21 -16.83 8.83
CA THR A 231 5.88 -16.64 9.41
C THR A 231 4.95 -15.98 8.41
N ALA A 232 5.40 -14.93 7.72
CA ALA A 232 4.66 -14.27 6.66
C ALA A 232 4.28 -15.23 5.52
N ARG A 233 5.21 -16.08 5.05
CA ARG A 233 4.91 -17.10 4.03
C ARG A 233 3.83 -18.08 4.49
N SER A 234 3.88 -18.51 5.75
CA SER A 234 2.84 -19.36 6.34
C SER A 234 1.47 -18.69 6.35
N ILE A 235 1.42 -17.40 6.66
CA ILE A 235 0.18 -16.59 6.63
C ILE A 235 -0.39 -16.54 5.20
N PHE A 236 0.42 -16.23 4.19
CA PHE A 236 -0.03 -16.22 2.78
C PHE A 236 -0.49 -17.59 2.29
N ASN A 237 0.23 -18.68 2.64
CA ASN A 237 -0.16 -20.04 2.28
C ASN A 237 -1.50 -20.46 2.91
N ARG A 238 -1.79 -19.98 4.13
CA ARG A 238 -3.05 -20.24 4.83
C ARG A 238 -4.22 -19.41 4.28
N ALA A 239 -3.95 -18.31 3.59
CA ALA A 239 -4.96 -17.37 3.12
C ALA A 239 -6.05 -18.05 2.28
N ARG A 240 -5.68 -18.94 1.35
CA ARG A 240 -6.65 -19.69 0.52
C ARG A 240 -7.59 -20.55 1.35
N LYS A 241 -7.09 -21.19 2.41
CA LYS A 241 -7.89 -22.01 3.33
C LYS A 241 -8.81 -21.13 4.18
N MET A 242 -8.35 -19.94 4.57
CA MET A 242 -9.16 -18.98 5.34
C MET A 242 -10.27 -18.38 4.50
N ALA A 243 -9.99 -18.00 3.25
CA ALA A 243 -11.00 -17.53 2.30
C ALA A 243 -12.09 -18.59 2.04
N LYS A 244 -11.77 -19.90 2.05
CA LYS A 244 -12.82 -20.93 1.98
C LYS A 244 -13.72 -21.02 3.21
N ARG A 245 -13.18 -20.71 4.39
CA ARG A 245 -13.87 -20.88 5.68
C ARG A 245 -14.73 -19.67 6.06
N HIS A 246 -14.28 -18.49 5.67
CA HIS A 246 -14.94 -17.23 6.01
C HIS A 246 -15.23 -16.48 4.69
N PRO A 247 -16.45 -16.61 4.14
CA PRO A 247 -16.94 -15.76 3.07
C PRO A 247 -16.82 -14.28 3.44
N SER A 248 -16.22 -13.48 2.57
CA SER A 248 -16.19 -12.02 2.72
C SER A 248 -17.59 -11.49 2.46
N SER A 249 -18.00 -10.45 3.18
CA SER A 249 -19.21 -9.71 2.81
C SER A 249 -19.02 -9.08 1.43
N ASP A 250 -20.05 -9.13 0.59
CA ASP A 250 -19.99 -8.45 -0.71
C ASP A 250 -20.05 -6.94 -0.50
N GLN A 251 -18.91 -6.27 -0.73
CA GLN A 251 -18.80 -4.81 -0.68
C GLN A 251 -19.07 -4.17 -2.05
N SER A 252 -19.35 -4.97 -3.09
CA SER A 252 -19.65 -4.44 -4.43
C SER A 252 -20.93 -3.60 -4.44
N ALA A 253 -21.87 -3.89 -3.53
CA ALA A 253 -23.11 -3.13 -3.36
C ALA A 253 -22.88 -1.66 -2.95
N MET A 254 -21.68 -1.32 -2.45
CA MET A 254 -21.31 0.06 -2.11
C MET A 254 -20.94 0.90 -3.34
N PHE A 255 -20.76 0.28 -4.51
CA PHE A 255 -20.32 0.95 -5.73
C PHE A 255 -21.45 1.02 -6.75
N ASP A 256 -22.08 2.19 -6.84
CA ASP A 256 -22.95 2.52 -7.96
C ASP A 256 -22.18 2.52 -9.28
N LYS A 257 -22.92 2.55 -10.39
CA LYS A 257 -22.32 2.50 -11.75
C LYS A 257 -21.26 3.59 -11.97
N GLN A 258 -21.43 4.78 -11.39
CA GLN A 258 -20.45 5.88 -11.46
C GLN A 258 -19.23 5.61 -10.57
N LEU A 259 -19.43 5.30 -9.29
CA LEU A 259 -18.34 4.99 -8.35
C LEU A 259 -17.51 3.79 -8.82
N ASN A 260 -18.16 2.76 -9.36
CA ASN A 260 -17.47 1.60 -9.88
C ASN A 260 -16.58 1.98 -11.07
N ARG A 261 -16.91 2.96 -11.91
CA ARG A 261 -16.01 3.42 -13.00
C ARG A 261 -14.72 4.04 -12.47
N LEU A 262 -14.79 4.77 -11.35
CA LEU A 262 -13.65 5.40 -10.70
C LEU A 262 -12.86 4.46 -9.78
N ARG A 263 -13.42 3.29 -9.43
CA ARG A 263 -12.73 2.27 -8.64
C ARG A 263 -11.51 1.74 -9.40
N TRP A 264 -10.34 1.98 -8.82
CA TRP A 264 -9.04 1.58 -9.36
C TRP A 264 -8.41 0.35 -8.65
N PHE A 265 -9.05 -0.13 -7.58
CA PHE A 265 -8.54 -1.20 -6.73
C PHE A 265 -9.46 -2.44 -6.64
N MET A 266 -8.89 -3.57 -6.25
CA MET A 266 -9.56 -4.86 -6.04
C MET A 266 -10.32 -4.92 -4.69
N LEU A 267 -11.50 -5.51 -4.70
CA LEU A 267 -12.34 -5.73 -3.51
C LEU A 267 -12.11 -7.10 -2.83
N PRO A 268 -12.44 -7.24 -1.53
CA PRO A 268 -12.29 -8.51 -0.79
C PRO A 268 -13.00 -9.70 -1.45
N CYS A 269 -14.23 -9.48 -1.93
CA CYS A 269 -15.00 -10.50 -2.64
C CYS A 269 -14.33 -10.93 -3.95
N GLU A 270 -13.82 -9.99 -4.75
CA GLU A 270 -13.09 -10.29 -5.99
C GLU A 270 -11.81 -11.10 -5.74
N ALA A 271 -11.06 -10.76 -4.69
CA ALA A 271 -9.88 -11.51 -4.28
C ALA A 271 -10.22 -12.94 -3.82
N GLN A 272 -11.35 -13.09 -3.13
CA GLN A 272 -11.85 -14.39 -2.69
C GLN A 272 -12.27 -15.26 -3.86
N ASP A 273 -13.05 -14.71 -4.80
CA ASP A 273 -13.45 -15.39 -6.03
C ASP A 273 -12.21 -15.88 -6.79
N LEU A 274 -11.19 -15.03 -6.93
CA LEU A 274 -9.93 -15.37 -7.57
C LEU A 274 -9.20 -16.53 -6.85
N LEU A 275 -9.16 -16.54 -5.52
CA LEU A 275 -8.58 -17.65 -4.72
C LEU A 275 -9.34 -18.98 -4.87
N LEU A 276 -10.66 -18.89 -5.08
CA LEU A 276 -11.54 -20.03 -5.28
C LEU A 276 -11.56 -20.53 -6.73
N GLY A 277 -10.88 -19.84 -7.65
CA GLY A 277 -10.80 -20.19 -9.07
C GLY A 277 -11.93 -19.61 -9.92
N GLN A 278 -12.70 -18.67 -9.37
CA GLN A 278 -13.77 -17.95 -10.07
C GLN A 278 -13.22 -16.60 -10.53
N SER A 279 -12.78 -16.49 -11.79
CA SER A 279 -12.15 -15.25 -12.28
C SER A 279 -13.09 -14.30 -13.02
N ARG A 280 -14.40 -14.61 -13.10
CA ARG A 280 -15.35 -13.86 -13.95
C ARG A 280 -15.70 -12.48 -13.37
N ASN A 281 -15.67 -12.33 -12.05
CA ASN A 281 -16.13 -11.12 -11.36
C ASN A 281 -15.00 -10.13 -11.06
N VAL A 282 -13.75 -10.46 -11.38
CA VAL A 282 -12.60 -9.61 -11.03
C VAL A 282 -12.48 -8.48 -12.04
N LYS A 283 -12.62 -7.24 -11.56
CA LYS A 283 -12.41 -6.05 -12.36
C LYS A 283 -11.00 -5.99 -12.96
N GLN A 284 -10.93 -5.76 -14.27
CA GLN A 284 -9.67 -5.65 -15.04
C GLN A 284 -9.38 -4.23 -15.48
N ASP A 285 -10.43 -3.48 -15.83
CA ASP A 285 -10.31 -2.10 -16.29
C ASP A 285 -10.02 -1.17 -15.11
N VAL A 286 -9.07 -0.25 -15.27
CA VAL A 286 -8.75 0.78 -14.28
C VAL A 286 -8.86 2.16 -14.93
N PRO A 287 -9.27 3.20 -14.17
CA PRO A 287 -9.54 4.53 -14.73
C PRO A 287 -8.28 5.27 -15.19
N PHE A 288 -7.10 4.85 -14.73
CA PHE A 288 -5.82 5.47 -15.08
C PHE A 288 -4.71 4.42 -15.14
N SER A 289 -3.59 4.79 -15.77
CA SER A 289 -2.36 4.00 -15.77
C SER A 289 -1.17 4.93 -15.49
N PRO A 290 -0.29 4.58 -14.54
CA PRO A 290 0.86 5.39 -14.19
C PRO A 290 1.75 5.74 -15.37
N THR A 291 2.22 6.98 -15.36
CA THR A 291 3.08 7.53 -16.40
C THR A 291 4.49 6.93 -16.29
N THR A 292 5.03 6.39 -17.39
CA THR A 292 6.41 5.89 -17.44
C THR A 292 7.38 7.06 -17.62
N TYR A 293 8.44 7.14 -16.80
CA TYR A 293 9.47 8.17 -16.92
C TYR A 293 10.80 7.57 -17.37
N LEU A 294 11.43 8.16 -18.40
CA LEU A 294 12.82 7.88 -18.77
C LEU A 294 13.66 9.12 -18.46
N GLY A 295 14.38 9.11 -17.33
CA GLY A 295 15.06 10.29 -16.82
C GLY A 295 14.12 11.27 -16.12
N SER A 296 14.21 12.56 -16.42
CA SER A 296 13.39 13.62 -15.80
C SER A 296 12.10 13.96 -16.57
N ARG A 297 11.84 13.30 -17.71
CA ARG A 297 10.66 13.56 -18.56
C ARG A 297 9.76 12.32 -18.68
N PRO A 298 8.43 12.50 -18.72
CA PRO A 298 7.50 11.40 -18.98
C PRO A 298 7.62 10.93 -20.43
N GLN A 299 7.44 9.62 -20.66
CA GLN A 299 7.23 9.05 -21.99
C GLN A 299 5.73 9.05 -22.28
N THR A 300 5.32 9.71 -23.36
CA THR A 300 3.96 9.58 -23.89
C THR A 300 3.86 8.23 -24.60
N ILE A 301 3.44 7.18 -23.89
CA ILE A 301 3.15 5.89 -24.52
C ILE A 301 1.74 5.99 -25.12
N ASN A 302 1.64 5.97 -26.45
CA ASN A 302 0.35 5.90 -27.14
C ASN A 302 -0.35 4.58 -26.78
N LEU A 303 -1.66 4.64 -26.45
CA LEU A 303 -2.50 3.49 -26.09
C LEU A 303 -2.48 2.31 -27.11
N LEU A 304 -2.01 2.56 -28.33
CA LEU A 304 -1.89 1.56 -29.41
C LEU A 304 -0.74 0.55 -29.19
N ASP A 305 0.34 0.94 -28.50
CA ASP A 305 1.49 0.04 -28.30
C ASP A 305 1.26 -0.98 -27.17
N MET A 306 0.32 -0.72 -26.25
CA MET A 306 -0.04 -1.68 -25.19
C MET A 306 -0.75 -2.92 -25.71
N LYS A 307 -1.53 -2.81 -26.80
CA LYS A 307 -2.20 -3.99 -27.39
C LYS A 307 -1.20 -4.98 -27.99
N ARG A 308 -0.06 -4.49 -28.50
CA ARG A 308 0.99 -5.36 -29.07
C ARG A 308 1.76 -6.15 -28.03
N HIS A 309 1.98 -5.59 -26.84
CA HIS A 309 2.64 -6.34 -25.76
C HIS A 309 1.74 -7.43 -25.15
N HIS A 310 0.42 -7.22 -25.11
CA HIS A 310 -0.51 -8.26 -24.66
C HIS A 310 -0.70 -9.40 -25.67
N SER A 311 -0.65 -9.14 -26.98
CA SER A 311 -0.74 -10.20 -27.99
C SER A 311 0.50 -11.11 -28.04
N LEU A 312 1.70 -10.56 -27.79
CA LEU A 312 2.94 -11.34 -27.84
C LEU A 312 3.11 -12.31 -26.66
N ILE A 313 2.45 -12.06 -25.52
CA ILE A 313 2.50 -12.96 -24.35
C ILE A 313 1.53 -14.13 -24.52
N VAL A 314 0.43 -13.95 -25.25
CA VAL A 314 -0.59 -15.01 -25.46
C VAL A 314 -0.15 -15.98 -26.57
N GLU A 315 0.62 -15.54 -27.56
CA GLU A 315 1.09 -16.42 -28.65
C GLU A 315 2.25 -17.36 -28.25
N SER A 316 2.97 -17.10 -27.15
CA SER A 316 4.08 -17.96 -26.73
C SER A 316 3.68 -19.16 -25.86
N GLU A 317 2.42 -19.29 -25.44
CA GLU A 317 1.93 -20.39 -24.59
C GLU A 317 1.21 -21.52 -25.35
N TYR A 318 1.18 -21.49 -26.69
CA TYR A 318 0.48 -22.52 -27.49
C TYR A 318 1.29 -23.00 -28.70
N THR A 319 2.42 -23.66 -28.45
CA THR A 319 3.04 -24.57 -29.43
C THR A 319 3.07 -25.99 -28.84
N PRO A 320 2.17 -26.89 -29.26
CA PRO A 320 2.28 -28.30 -28.88
C PRO A 320 3.40 -28.94 -29.73
N ASN A 321 4.43 -29.44 -29.05
CA ASN A 321 5.49 -30.22 -29.66
C ASN A 321 4.89 -31.42 -30.44
N ARG A 322 5.17 -31.46 -31.74
CA ARG A 322 5.19 -32.67 -32.57
C ARG A 322 6.62 -32.97 -32.93
#